data_AF-A0A960W6U2-F1
#
_entry.id   AF-A0A960W6U2-F1
#
_cell.length_a   1.000
_cell.length_b   1.000
_cell.length_c   1.000
_cell.angle_alpha   90.00
_cell.angle_beta   90.00
_cell.angle_gamma   90.00
#
_symmetry.space_group_name_H-M   'P 1'
#
loop_
_entity.id
_entity.type
_entity.pdbx_description
1 polymer ?
#
loop_
_entity_poly.entity_id
_entity_poly.type
_entity_poly.pdbx_seq_one_letter_code
_entity_poly.pdbx_strand_id
1 'polypeptide(L)'
;MPSIISQWAWSRFPRLLPFFKFFLSINRRNHKKVFIIDNYIAYVGGINISRQSLQWKDFGVRVEGRGVEYLFSAFTYNWRRGTSWTENPQKKTTSIHKLEKIQNNPFVELNHTLGLRRQRMRNLLSHMRKAESHIWIVNPYWVPGPLTIKTLIDAAQRGIDVRLCLPQTSDIFFYRWISEIMLAPLIPYGVKIFEYKGGFLHAKVVAIDEWAKVGSTNFNYRSRYHDLEADLILSKTINIKKLTKELLDIFKRSILVTAIELESRSRFQKITARFFLLFRKWI
;
A
#
# COMPACT_ATOMS: atom_id res chain seq x y z
N MET A 1 24.77 -11.80 1.52
CA MET A 1 24.06 -10.68 2.17
C MET A 1 23.42 -11.18 3.45
N PRO A 2 23.66 -10.55 4.62
CA PRO A 2 23.07 -11.01 5.87
C PRO A 2 21.54 -10.94 5.81
N SER A 3 20.86 -11.99 6.26
CA SER A 3 19.39 -12.03 6.30
C SER A 3 18.85 -10.91 7.18
N ILE A 4 17.60 -10.46 6.96
CA ILE A 4 16.88 -9.47 7.79
C ILE A 4 17.06 -9.71 9.29
N ILE A 5 17.24 -10.97 9.67
CA ILE A 5 17.37 -11.48 11.03
C ILE A 5 18.65 -10.99 11.72
N SER A 6 19.76 -10.80 11.00
CA SER A 6 21.05 -10.47 11.61
C SER A 6 21.24 -8.98 11.93
N GLN A 7 20.26 -8.14 11.63
CA GLN A 7 20.30 -6.69 11.85
C GLN A 7 19.39 -6.22 13.00
N TRP A 8 18.77 -7.15 13.72
CA TRP A 8 17.88 -6.84 14.86
C TRP A 8 18.56 -7.25 16.17
N ALA A 9 18.36 -6.47 17.23
CA ALA A 9 18.98 -6.67 18.55
C ALA A 9 18.81 -8.09 19.14
N TRP A 10 17.79 -8.83 18.67
CA TRP A 10 17.43 -10.17 19.10
C TRP A 10 18.20 -11.29 18.39
N SER A 11 19.03 -10.99 17.38
CA SER A 11 19.95 -11.96 16.76
C SER A 11 20.98 -12.52 17.74
N ARG A 12 21.04 -11.95 18.96
CA ARG A 12 21.81 -12.41 20.11
C ARG A 12 21.14 -13.56 20.90
N PHE A 13 19.91 -13.96 20.57
CA PHE A 13 19.17 -15.04 21.27
C PHE A 13 18.85 -16.23 20.34
N PRO A 14 19.83 -17.12 20.09
CA PRO A 14 19.72 -18.19 19.08
C PRO A 14 18.59 -19.21 19.30
N ARG A 15 18.12 -19.41 20.54
CA ARG A 15 17.04 -20.38 20.86
C ARG A 15 15.64 -19.94 20.41
N LEU A 16 15.39 -18.64 20.26
CA LEU A 16 14.08 -18.13 19.81
C LEU A 16 14.02 -17.93 18.28
N LEU A 17 15.16 -18.08 17.60
CA LEU A 17 15.31 -17.86 16.16
C LEU A 17 14.34 -18.69 15.28
N PRO A 18 14.06 -19.97 15.58
CA PRO A 18 13.11 -20.77 14.79
C PRO A 18 11.66 -20.29 14.92
N PHE A 19 11.22 -20.00 16.15
CA PHE A 19 9.90 -19.45 16.46
C PHE A 19 9.67 -18.10 15.77
N PHE A 20 10.68 -17.21 15.81
CA PHE A 20 10.60 -15.93 15.12
C PHE A 20 10.70 -16.05 13.59
N LYS A 21 11.50 -16.98 13.06
CA LYS A 21 11.53 -17.28 11.61
C LYS A 21 10.16 -17.76 11.12
N PHE A 22 9.47 -18.58 11.91
CA PHE A 22 8.09 -19.02 11.63
C PHE A 22 7.09 -17.86 11.70
N PHE A 23 7.15 -17.02 12.74
CA PHE A 23 6.28 -15.85 12.86
C PHE A 23 6.50 -14.81 11.74
N LEU A 24 7.75 -14.66 11.28
CA LEU A 24 8.12 -13.81 10.14
C LEU A 24 7.75 -14.42 8.79
N SER A 25 7.77 -15.75 8.65
CA SER A 25 7.35 -16.43 7.41
C SER A 25 5.83 -16.34 7.22
N ILE A 26 5.05 -16.42 8.32
CA ILE A 26 3.61 -16.12 8.32
C ILE A 26 3.33 -14.66 7.93
N ASN A 27 4.27 -13.75 8.25
CA ASN A 27 4.15 -12.33 7.94
C ASN A 27 4.70 -11.91 6.56
N ARG A 28 4.82 -12.81 5.58
CA ARG A 28 5.10 -12.44 4.17
C ARG A 28 3.99 -12.90 3.24
N ARG A 29 2.81 -12.32 3.42
CA ARG A 29 1.63 -12.62 2.59
C ARG A 29 1.82 -12.07 1.17
N ASN A 30 1.38 -12.84 0.18
CA ASN A 30 1.19 -12.30 -1.17
C ASN A 30 -0.06 -11.40 -1.18
N HIS A 31 0.13 -10.10 -1.26
CA HIS A 31 -0.96 -9.13 -1.29
C HIS A 31 -1.18 -8.52 -2.68
N LYS A 32 -0.31 -8.85 -3.64
CA LYS A 32 -0.46 -8.53 -5.06
C LYS A 32 -1.74 -9.17 -5.62
N LYS A 33 -2.55 -8.39 -6.34
CA LYS A 33 -3.59 -8.93 -7.23
C LYS A 33 -3.18 -8.62 -8.65
N VAL A 34 -2.74 -9.66 -9.35
CA VAL A 34 -2.21 -9.58 -10.71
C VAL A 34 -2.87 -10.69 -11.52
N PHE A 35 -3.43 -10.33 -12.66
CA PHE A 35 -4.00 -11.27 -13.63
C PHE A 35 -3.24 -11.12 -14.95
N ILE A 36 -2.61 -12.18 -15.43
CA ILE A 36 -1.72 -12.16 -16.60
C ILE A 36 -2.28 -13.11 -17.65
N ILE A 37 -2.40 -12.63 -18.89
CA ILE A 37 -2.91 -13.38 -20.03
C ILE A 37 -1.78 -13.46 -21.06
N ASP A 38 -1.40 -14.69 -21.40
CA ASP A 38 -0.42 -15.03 -22.45
C ASP A 38 0.93 -14.29 -22.37
N ASN A 39 1.28 -13.79 -21.17
CA ASN A 39 2.43 -12.89 -20.96
C ASN A 39 2.43 -11.63 -21.85
N TYR A 40 1.26 -11.24 -22.39
CA TYR A 40 1.10 -10.08 -23.27
C TYR A 40 0.29 -8.95 -22.61
N ILE A 41 -0.71 -9.31 -21.82
CA ILE A 41 -1.59 -8.39 -21.10
C ILE A 41 -1.56 -8.73 -19.61
N ALA A 42 -1.49 -7.72 -18.76
CA ALA A 42 -1.69 -7.88 -17.33
C ALA A 42 -2.65 -6.85 -16.75
N TYR A 43 -3.37 -7.22 -15.71
CA TYR A 43 -4.17 -6.34 -14.88
C TYR A 43 -3.59 -6.31 -13.47
N VAL A 44 -3.44 -5.12 -12.89
CA VAL A 44 -2.98 -4.91 -11.51
C VAL A 44 -3.92 -3.96 -10.79
N GLY A 45 -4.20 -4.22 -9.51
CA GLY A 45 -5.05 -3.35 -8.70
C GLY A 45 -5.27 -3.84 -7.28
N GLY A 46 -6.31 -3.29 -6.65
CA GLY A 46 -6.78 -3.69 -5.31
C GLY A 46 -7.82 -4.83 -5.33
N ILE A 47 -8.36 -5.16 -6.52
CA ILE A 47 -9.54 -6.01 -6.70
C ILE A 47 -9.27 -7.44 -6.23
N ASN A 48 -10.05 -7.91 -5.25
CA ASN A 48 -10.14 -9.32 -4.86
C ASN A 48 -11.26 -10.02 -5.63
N ILE A 49 -11.25 -11.36 -5.65
CA ILE A 49 -12.34 -12.18 -6.21
C ILE A 49 -13.08 -12.85 -5.05
N SER A 50 -14.21 -12.27 -4.64
CA SER A 50 -15.14 -12.83 -3.65
C SER A 50 -16.54 -12.25 -3.84
N ARG A 51 -17.55 -12.85 -3.21
CA ARG A 51 -18.92 -12.30 -3.25
C ARG A 51 -18.98 -10.88 -2.69
N GLN A 52 -18.20 -10.58 -1.64
CA GLN A 52 -18.15 -9.25 -1.05
C GLN A 52 -17.47 -8.23 -1.96
N SER A 53 -16.37 -8.61 -2.63
CA SER A 53 -15.58 -7.67 -3.43
C SER A 53 -16.30 -7.17 -4.70
N LEU A 54 -17.34 -7.86 -5.16
CA LEU A 54 -18.19 -7.42 -6.27
C LEU A 54 -18.93 -6.11 -5.97
N GLN A 55 -19.15 -5.80 -4.68
CA GLN A 55 -19.82 -4.58 -4.23
C GLN A 55 -18.83 -3.47 -3.85
N TRP A 56 -17.53 -3.72 -3.96
CA TRP A 56 -16.49 -2.77 -3.55
C TRP A 56 -16.11 -1.85 -4.70
N LYS A 57 -15.93 -0.56 -4.41
CA LYS A 57 -15.30 0.37 -5.34
C LYS A 57 -13.79 0.19 -5.25
N ASP A 58 -13.16 -0.15 -6.36
CA ASP A 58 -11.72 -0.36 -6.46
C ASP A 58 -11.21 0.05 -7.85
N PHE A 59 -9.90 0.01 -8.05
CA PHE A 59 -9.24 0.30 -9.32
C PHE A 59 -8.44 -0.91 -9.81
N GLY A 60 -8.53 -1.13 -11.12
CA GLY A 60 -7.66 -2.02 -11.87
C GLY A 60 -7.09 -1.28 -13.07
N VAL A 61 -5.83 -1.53 -13.38
CA VAL A 61 -5.14 -0.94 -14.52
C VAL A 61 -4.65 -2.06 -15.42
N ARG A 62 -4.97 -1.94 -16.71
CA ARG A 62 -4.44 -2.79 -17.79
C ARG A 62 -3.05 -2.33 -18.16
N VAL A 63 -2.14 -3.27 -18.33
CA VAL A 63 -0.74 -3.08 -18.70
C VAL A 63 -0.43 -3.98 -19.89
N GLU A 64 0.34 -3.43 -20.82
CA GLU A 64 0.84 -4.11 -21.99
C GLU A 64 2.33 -3.84 -22.16
N GLY A 65 3.00 -4.69 -22.93
CA GLY A 65 4.43 -4.59 -23.21
C GLY A 65 5.28 -4.89 -21.97
N ARG A 66 6.43 -4.21 -21.85
CA ARG A 66 7.49 -4.57 -20.89
C ARG A 66 7.02 -4.66 -19.45
N GLY A 67 6.00 -3.90 -19.03
CA GLY A 67 5.46 -3.98 -17.67
C GLY A 67 4.94 -5.37 -17.29
N VAL A 68 4.44 -6.12 -18.28
CA VAL A 68 3.91 -7.49 -18.10
C VAL A 68 5.02 -8.46 -17.71
N GLU A 69 6.22 -8.34 -18.30
CA GLU A 69 7.37 -9.18 -17.99
C GLU A 69 7.80 -9.06 -16.50
N TYR A 70 7.74 -7.85 -15.93
CA TYR A 70 8.08 -7.62 -14.52
C TYR A 70 7.02 -8.21 -13.59
N LEU A 71 5.74 -8.08 -13.96
CA LEU A 71 4.64 -8.68 -13.21
C LEU A 71 4.69 -10.21 -13.27
N PHE A 72 5.01 -10.78 -14.43
CA PHE A 72 5.19 -12.21 -14.63
C PHE A 72 6.40 -12.74 -13.86
N SER A 73 7.51 -12.00 -13.83
CA SER A 73 8.68 -12.33 -13.02
C SER A 73 8.36 -12.33 -11.53
N ALA A 74 7.59 -11.34 -11.05
CA ALA A 74 7.12 -11.27 -9.66
C ALA A 74 6.17 -12.42 -9.30
N PHE A 75 5.27 -12.78 -10.22
CA PHE A 75 4.38 -13.93 -10.08
C PHE A 75 5.18 -15.22 -9.98
N THR A 76 6.07 -15.49 -10.95
CA THR A 76 6.89 -16.71 -11.00
C THR A 76 7.79 -16.85 -9.78
N TYR A 77 8.38 -15.75 -9.30
CA TYR A 77 9.15 -15.73 -8.07
C TYR A 77 8.33 -16.20 -6.86
N ASN A 78 7.10 -15.69 -6.72
CA ASN A 78 6.21 -16.08 -5.64
C ASN A 78 5.71 -17.52 -5.78
N TRP A 79 5.33 -17.91 -7.00
CA TRP A 79 4.85 -19.25 -7.33
C TRP A 79 5.87 -20.32 -6.95
N ARG A 80 7.11 -20.19 -7.42
CA ARG A 80 8.21 -21.13 -7.11
C ARG A 80 8.56 -21.20 -5.64
N ARG A 81 8.35 -20.12 -4.87
CA ARG A 81 8.57 -20.13 -3.42
C ARG A 81 7.45 -20.83 -2.67
N GLY A 82 6.20 -20.66 -3.12
CA GLY A 82 5.00 -21.21 -2.48
C GLY A 82 4.77 -22.69 -2.77
N THR A 83 5.18 -23.19 -3.94
CA THR A 83 5.02 -24.60 -4.29
C THR A 83 6.17 -25.45 -3.74
N SER A 84 5.85 -26.54 -3.03
CA SER A 84 6.74 -27.71 -2.87
C SER A 84 6.85 -28.52 -4.18
N TRP A 85 6.04 -28.16 -5.18
CA TRP A 85 5.97 -28.71 -6.53
C TRP A 85 7.20 -28.32 -7.37
N THR A 86 8.35 -28.81 -6.96
CA THR A 86 9.54 -28.95 -7.79
C THR A 86 10.03 -30.37 -7.56
N GLU A 87 10.02 -31.20 -8.60
CA GLU A 87 10.50 -32.60 -8.55
C GLU A 87 11.95 -32.72 -8.05
N ASN A 88 12.70 -31.61 -7.98
CA ASN A 88 14.05 -31.59 -7.43
C ASN A 88 14.35 -30.29 -6.65
N PRO A 89 14.58 -30.35 -5.32
CA PRO A 89 14.93 -29.21 -4.47
C PRO A 89 16.18 -28.45 -4.93
N GLN A 90 17.16 -29.11 -5.57
CA GLN A 90 18.38 -28.46 -6.06
C GLN A 90 18.14 -27.60 -7.31
N LYS A 91 17.16 -27.96 -8.16
CA LYS A 91 16.70 -27.13 -9.30
C LYS A 91 15.88 -25.92 -8.83
N LYS A 92 15.21 -26.02 -7.67
CA LYS A 92 14.49 -24.90 -7.05
C LYS A 92 15.44 -23.77 -6.64
N THR A 93 16.58 -24.07 -6.02
CA THR A 93 17.58 -23.06 -5.63
C THR A 93 18.23 -22.39 -6.84
N THR A 94 18.71 -23.17 -7.81
CA THR A 94 19.37 -22.63 -9.02
C THR A 94 18.43 -21.80 -9.90
N SER A 95 17.17 -22.21 -10.04
CA SER A 95 16.18 -21.48 -10.86
C SER A 95 15.64 -20.20 -10.20
N ILE A 96 15.63 -20.12 -8.86
CA ILE A 96 15.35 -18.88 -8.11
C ILE A 96 16.54 -17.91 -8.23
N HIS A 97 17.77 -18.41 -8.30
CA HIS A 97 18.97 -17.60 -8.54
C HIS A 97 19.06 -17.10 -9.99
N LYS A 98 18.59 -17.89 -10.99
CA LYS A 98 18.48 -17.50 -12.41
C LYS A 98 17.33 -16.56 -12.75
N LEU A 99 16.32 -16.42 -11.87
CA LEU A 99 15.39 -15.28 -11.92
C LEU A 99 16.14 -14.04 -11.45
N GLU A 100 17.09 -13.60 -12.26
CA GLU A 100 18.01 -12.53 -11.96
C GLU A 100 17.22 -11.27 -11.62
N LYS A 101 17.37 -10.87 -10.34
CA LYS A 101 17.00 -9.60 -9.72
C LYS A 101 15.67 -9.05 -10.25
N ILE A 102 14.61 -9.16 -9.45
CA ILE A 102 13.47 -8.24 -9.55
C ILE A 102 14.04 -6.83 -9.45
N GLN A 103 14.23 -6.21 -10.61
CA GLN A 103 14.87 -4.92 -10.78
C GLN A 103 13.83 -3.83 -10.72
N ASN A 104 14.31 -2.63 -10.46
CA ASN A 104 13.47 -1.46 -10.47
C ASN A 104 12.97 -1.19 -11.90
N ASN A 105 11.69 -0.89 -12.04
CA ASN A 105 11.08 -0.52 -13.32
C ASN A 105 10.36 0.84 -13.14
N PRO A 106 10.43 1.74 -14.13
CA PRO A 106 9.79 3.06 -14.00
C PRO A 106 8.25 3.00 -13.98
N PHE A 107 7.65 1.93 -14.46
CA PHE A 107 6.20 1.71 -14.57
C PHE A 107 5.64 0.71 -13.55
N VAL A 108 6.46 -0.18 -12.99
CA VAL A 108 6.04 -1.21 -12.03
C VAL A 108 6.90 -1.15 -10.77
N GLU A 109 6.27 -0.82 -9.65
CA GLU A 109 6.90 -0.82 -8.33
C GLU A 109 6.61 -2.11 -7.57
N LEU A 110 7.64 -2.93 -7.39
CA LEU A 110 7.60 -4.16 -6.61
C LEU A 110 8.36 -3.98 -5.28
N ASN A 111 8.04 -4.77 -4.24
CA ASN A 111 8.65 -4.60 -2.89
C ASN A 111 9.33 -5.88 -2.33
N HIS A 112 9.84 -6.73 -3.21
CA HIS A 112 10.40 -8.04 -2.83
C HIS A 112 11.66 -7.97 -1.97
N THR A 113 12.41 -6.85 -2.03
CA THR A 113 13.63 -6.62 -1.25
C THR A 113 13.51 -5.37 -0.37
N LEU A 114 14.35 -5.27 0.69
CA LEU A 114 14.43 -4.06 1.50
C LEU A 114 14.85 -2.82 0.69
N GLY A 115 15.74 -3.00 -0.29
CA GLY A 115 16.18 -1.94 -1.19
C GLY A 115 15.01 -1.34 -1.96
N LEU A 116 14.19 -2.22 -2.57
CA LEU A 116 12.97 -1.83 -3.27
C LEU A 116 11.95 -1.16 -2.33
N ARG A 117 11.71 -1.71 -1.13
CA ARG A 117 10.81 -1.07 -0.13
C ARG A 117 11.25 0.34 0.24
N ARG A 118 12.55 0.53 0.48
CA ARG A 118 13.12 1.85 0.78
C ARG A 118 13.01 2.78 -0.43
N GLN A 119 13.22 2.28 -1.64
CA GLN A 119 13.12 3.05 -2.86
C GLN A 119 11.69 3.51 -3.12
N ARG A 120 10.69 2.62 -3.06
CA ARG A 120 9.27 2.96 -3.23
C ARG A 120 8.81 4.08 -2.30
N MET A 121 9.27 4.06 -1.06
CA MET A 121 8.99 5.14 -0.10
C MET A 121 9.76 6.42 -0.41
N ARG A 122 11.04 6.33 -0.79
CA ARG A 122 11.82 7.51 -1.21
C ARG A 122 11.18 8.19 -2.43
N ASN A 123 10.75 7.41 -3.41
CA ASN A 123 10.03 7.90 -4.60
C ASN A 123 8.73 8.61 -4.19
N LEU A 124 7.88 7.95 -3.40
CA LEU A 124 6.62 8.53 -2.93
C LEU A 124 6.83 9.86 -2.20
N LEU A 125 7.77 9.90 -1.24
CA LEU A 125 8.07 11.11 -0.48
C LEU A 125 8.72 12.20 -1.36
N SER A 126 9.52 11.82 -2.36
CA SER A 126 10.08 12.75 -3.33
C SER A 126 8.97 13.46 -4.10
N HIS A 127 7.99 12.71 -4.63
CA HIS A 127 6.84 13.28 -5.31
C HIS A 127 6.00 14.16 -4.39
N MET A 128 5.69 13.73 -3.16
CA MET A 128 4.94 14.56 -2.20
C MET A 128 5.65 15.87 -1.85
N ARG A 129 6.98 15.88 -1.77
CA ARG A 129 7.76 17.10 -1.50
C ARG A 129 7.79 18.06 -2.68
N LYS A 130 7.81 17.52 -3.90
CA LYS A 130 7.84 18.28 -5.15
C LYS A 130 6.46 18.64 -5.68
N ALA A 131 5.39 18.26 -4.97
CA ALA A 131 4.03 18.51 -5.43
C ALA A 131 3.77 20.01 -5.57
N GLU A 132 3.15 20.40 -6.68
CA GLU A 132 2.89 21.79 -7.06
C GLU A 132 1.41 22.15 -7.03
N SER A 133 0.50 21.18 -7.24
CA SER A 133 -0.95 21.44 -7.28
C SER A 133 -1.74 20.62 -6.27
N HIS A 134 -1.55 19.30 -6.23
CA HIS A 134 -2.38 18.43 -5.39
C HIS A 134 -1.69 17.14 -4.96
N ILE A 135 -2.13 16.61 -3.80
CA ILE A 135 -1.82 15.26 -3.34
C ILE A 135 -3.13 14.60 -2.93
N TRP A 136 -3.63 13.68 -3.75
CA TRP A 136 -4.87 12.96 -3.49
C TRP A 136 -4.57 11.49 -3.22
N ILE A 137 -5.02 10.99 -2.07
CA ILE A 137 -4.81 9.61 -1.65
C ILE A 137 -6.16 8.97 -1.39
N VAL A 138 -6.39 7.81 -1.99
CA VAL A 138 -7.51 6.95 -1.68
C VAL A 138 -6.97 5.62 -1.16
N ASN A 139 -7.32 5.26 0.07
CA ASN A 139 -6.86 4.02 0.68
C ASN A 139 -7.86 3.50 1.73
N PRO A 140 -8.10 2.18 1.82
CA PRO A 140 -8.98 1.63 2.85
C PRO A 140 -8.39 1.72 4.26
N TYR A 141 -7.06 1.82 4.37
CA TYR A 141 -6.35 1.65 5.64
C TYR A 141 -5.29 2.73 5.81
N TRP A 142 -5.35 3.45 6.93
CA TRP A 142 -4.45 4.56 7.20
C TRP A 142 -3.71 4.41 8.53
N VAL A 143 -2.51 3.83 8.47
CA VAL A 143 -1.55 3.80 9.57
C VAL A 143 -0.15 4.10 8.99
N PRO A 144 0.06 5.28 8.40
CA PRO A 144 1.31 5.58 7.69
C PRO A 144 2.47 5.81 8.67
N GLY A 145 3.70 5.86 8.13
CA GLY A 145 4.86 6.26 8.93
C GLY A 145 4.87 7.76 9.26
N PRO A 146 5.57 8.19 10.32
CA PRO A 146 5.61 9.59 10.75
C PRO A 146 6.16 10.54 9.67
N LEU A 147 7.09 10.06 8.84
CA LEU A 147 7.64 10.86 7.74
C LEU A 147 6.60 11.17 6.65
N THR A 148 5.66 10.24 6.39
CA THR A 148 4.56 10.45 5.46
C THR A 148 3.59 11.49 6.01
N ILE A 149 3.22 11.39 7.29
CA ILE A 149 2.39 12.38 8.00
C ILE A 149 3.02 13.77 7.91
N LYS A 150 4.30 13.89 8.30
CA LYS A 150 5.03 15.17 8.23
C LYS A 150 5.04 15.73 6.81
N THR A 151 5.35 14.92 5.81
CA THR A 151 5.44 15.39 4.41
C THR A 151 4.08 15.89 3.87
N LEU A 152 2.97 15.29 4.30
CA LEU A 152 1.62 15.75 3.93
C LEU A 152 1.25 17.06 4.62
N ILE A 153 1.59 17.21 5.91
CA ILE A 153 1.44 18.47 6.64
C ILE A 153 2.26 19.57 5.95
N ASP A 154 3.54 19.31 5.69
CA ASP A 154 4.44 20.26 5.02
C ASP A 154 3.86 20.65 3.64
N ALA A 155 3.24 19.73 2.90
CA ALA A 155 2.61 20.03 1.61
C ALA A 155 1.36 20.90 1.76
N ALA A 156 0.46 20.58 2.68
CA ALA A 156 -0.74 21.36 2.92
C ALA A 156 -0.40 22.79 3.38
N GLN A 157 0.63 22.95 4.22
CA GLN A 157 1.13 24.26 4.65
C GLN A 157 1.76 25.09 3.52
N ARG A 158 2.25 24.44 2.44
CA ARG A 158 2.68 25.13 1.20
C ARG A 158 1.52 25.57 0.30
N GLY A 159 0.26 25.29 0.70
CA GLY A 159 -0.93 25.59 -0.10
C GLY A 159 -1.32 24.51 -1.11
N ILE A 160 -0.68 23.34 -1.07
CA ILE A 160 -1.03 22.20 -1.94
C ILE A 160 -2.37 21.61 -1.51
N ASP A 161 -3.24 21.27 -2.46
CA ASP A 161 -4.53 20.63 -2.15
C ASP A 161 -4.34 19.16 -1.77
N VAL A 162 -4.23 18.91 -0.46
CA VAL A 162 -4.05 17.56 0.08
C VAL A 162 -5.40 16.97 0.48
N ARG A 163 -5.78 15.85 -0.14
CA ARG A 163 -7.03 15.12 0.15
C ARG A 163 -6.76 13.66 0.45
N LEU A 164 -7.33 13.16 1.55
CA LEU A 164 -7.33 11.74 1.89
C LEU A 164 -8.77 11.23 1.85
N CYS A 165 -9.04 10.13 1.15
CA CYS A 165 -10.35 9.49 1.17
C CYS A 165 -10.24 8.04 1.66
N LEU A 166 -11.07 7.72 2.64
CA LEU A 166 -11.20 6.41 3.27
C LEU A 166 -12.65 5.92 3.14
N PRO A 167 -12.91 4.61 3.22
CA PRO A 167 -14.26 4.10 3.33
C PRO A 167 -14.90 4.54 4.65
N GLN A 168 -16.20 4.85 4.63
CA GLN A 168 -16.93 5.14 5.86
C GLN A 168 -16.95 3.93 6.80
N THR A 169 -17.05 2.72 6.28
CA THR A 169 -17.02 1.49 7.07
C THR A 169 -15.72 0.73 6.89
N SER A 170 -15.24 0.06 7.94
CA SER A 170 -14.08 -0.83 7.89
C SER A 170 -14.54 -2.26 8.06
N ASP A 171 -13.92 -3.20 7.34
CA ASP A 171 -14.08 -4.64 7.56
C ASP A 171 -13.41 -5.09 8.87
N ILE A 172 -12.45 -4.31 9.38
CA ILE A 172 -11.79 -4.51 10.66
C ILE A 172 -12.13 -3.35 11.60
N PHE A 173 -12.95 -3.60 12.63
CA PHE A 173 -13.56 -2.55 13.46
C PHE A 173 -12.53 -1.60 14.11
N PHE A 174 -11.42 -2.12 14.64
CA PHE A 174 -10.42 -1.32 15.34
C PHE A 174 -9.55 -0.48 14.39
N TYR A 175 -9.49 -0.85 13.10
CA TYR A 175 -8.64 -0.19 12.12
C TYR A 175 -9.06 1.25 11.88
N ARG A 176 -10.38 1.48 11.87
CA ARG A 176 -10.97 2.81 11.80
C ARG A 176 -10.48 3.66 12.97
N TRP A 177 -10.61 3.17 14.20
CA TRP A 177 -10.21 3.95 15.39
C TRP A 177 -8.73 4.32 15.42
N ILE A 178 -7.85 3.41 14.96
CA ILE A 178 -6.41 3.71 14.84
C ILE A 178 -6.17 4.76 13.77
N SER A 179 -6.80 4.60 12.60
CA SER A 179 -6.66 5.52 11.48
C SER A 179 -7.04 6.93 11.88
N GLU A 180 -8.13 7.06 12.62
CA GLU A 180 -8.67 8.34 13.01
C GLU A 180 -7.78 9.11 14.01
N ILE A 181 -7.06 8.41 14.91
CA ILE A 181 -6.02 9.04 15.75
C ILE A 181 -4.93 9.69 14.88
N MET A 182 -4.59 9.06 13.76
CA MET A 182 -3.53 9.53 12.87
C MET A 182 -4.03 10.57 11.84
N LEU A 183 -5.35 10.64 11.62
CA LEU A 183 -5.98 11.64 10.74
C LEU A 183 -6.24 12.96 11.46
N ALA A 184 -6.62 12.93 12.75
CA ALA A 184 -6.99 14.12 13.50
C ALA A 184 -5.93 15.24 13.48
N PRO A 185 -4.62 14.94 13.66
CA PRO A 185 -3.59 15.97 13.60
C PRO A 185 -3.41 16.60 12.22
N LEU A 186 -3.95 16.02 11.13
CA LEU A 186 -3.76 16.52 9.77
C LEU A 186 -4.73 17.66 9.43
N ILE A 187 -5.94 17.62 9.97
CA ILE A 187 -7.01 18.58 9.65
C ILE A 187 -6.61 20.03 9.95
N PRO A 188 -6.04 20.37 11.14
CA PRO A 188 -5.65 21.74 11.44
C PRO A 188 -4.59 22.33 10.50
N TYR A 189 -3.82 21.48 9.81
CA TYR A 189 -2.80 21.92 8.84
C TYR A 189 -3.33 22.00 7.40
N GLY A 190 -4.64 21.90 7.19
CA GLY A 190 -5.27 22.09 5.88
C GLY A 190 -5.43 20.81 5.06
N VAL A 191 -5.11 19.64 5.61
CA VAL A 191 -5.37 18.35 4.94
C VAL A 191 -6.87 18.02 5.02
N LYS A 192 -7.50 17.81 3.87
CA LYS A 192 -8.93 17.48 3.78
C LYS A 192 -9.15 15.97 3.87
N ILE A 193 -9.94 15.53 4.83
CA ILE A 193 -10.24 14.11 5.05
C ILE A 193 -11.66 13.82 4.58
N PHE A 194 -11.84 12.78 3.78
CA PHE A 194 -13.10 12.39 3.18
C PHE A 194 -13.48 10.95 3.56
N GLU A 195 -14.73 10.72 3.94
CA GLU A 195 -15.32 9.39 4.09
C GLU A 195 -16.26 9.09 2.92
N TYR A 196 -15.96 8.03 2.17
CA TYR A 196 -16.74 7.61 1.01
C TYR A 196 -18.04 6.91 1.42
N LYS A 197 -19.16 7.37 0.86
CA LYS A 197 -20.51 6.85 1.16
C LYS A 197 -21.05 5.83 0.15
N GLY A 198 -20.39 5.65 -0.99
CA GLY A 198 -20.87 4.75 -2.06
C GLY A 198 -20.58 3.26 -1.84
N GLY A 199 -20.49 2.80 -0.59
CA GLY A 199 -20.08 1.44 -0.22
C GLY A 199 -18.61 1.35 0.22
N PHE A 200 -18.04 0.14 0.22
CA PHE A 200 -16.66 -0.06 0.67
C PHE A 200 -15.66 0.33 -0.41
N LEU A 201 -14.86 1.36 -0.12
CA LEU A 201 -13.79 1.86 -0.96
C LEU A 201 -12.48 1.12 -0.66
N HIS A 202 -12.17 0.11 -1.49
CA HIS A 202 -10.97 -0.72 -1.33
C HIS A 202 -9.82 -0.29 -2.26
N ALA A 203 -9.97 0.82 -2.97
CA ALA A 203 -8.96 1.42 -3.82
C ALA A 203 -7.64 1.73 -3.09
N LYS A 204 -6.48 1.49 -3.73
CA LYS A 204 -5.17 1.95 -3.26
C LYS A 204 -4.53 2.83 -4.32
N VAL A 205 -4.84 4.12 -4.24
CA VAL A 205 -4.47 5.11 -5.25
C VAL A 205 -3.79 6.30 -4.58
N VAL A 206 -2.72 6.78 -5.21
CA VAL A 206 -2.11 8.08 -4.93
C VAL A 206 -2.00 8.82 -6.25
N ALA A 207 -2.51 10.04 -6.32
CA ALA A 207 -2.31 10.97 -7.43
C ALA A 207 -1.62 12.23 -6.91
N ILE A 208 -0.52 12.60 -7.54
CA ILE A 208 0.30 13.78 -7.22
C ILE A 208 0.63 14.45 -8.55
N ASP A 209 -0.04 15.55 -8.85
CA ASP A 209 0.10 16.28 -10.11
C ASP A 209 0.01 15.32 -11.33
N GLU A 210 1.05 15.27 -12.17
CA GLU A 210 1.14 14.41 -13.37
C GLU A 210 1.72 13.01 -13.09
N TRP A 211 1.73 12.57 -11.83
CA TRP A 211 2.21 11.27 -11.40
C TRP A 211 1.15 10.56 -10.55
N ALA A 212 0.93 9.27 -10.79
CA ALA A 212 0.07 8.49 -9.93
C ALA A 212 0.58 7.08 -9.71
N LYS A 213 0.11 6.48 -8.61
CA LYS A 213 0.36 5.11 -8.20
C LYS A 213 -0.96 4.42 -7.97
N VAL A 214 -1.17 3.29 -8.64
CA VAL A 214 -2.36 2.44 -8.51
C VAL A 214 -1.92 1.00 -8.33
N GLY A 215 -2.42 0.31 -7.31
CA GLY A 215 -1.98 -1.07 -7.09
C GLY A 215 -2.59 -1.73 -5.87
N SER A 216 -1.80 -2.55 -5.20
CA SER A 216 -2.22 -3.33 -4.04
C SER A 216 -1.84 -2.70 -2.70
N THR A 217 -1.00 -1.66 -2.68
CA THR A 217 -0.35 -1.18 -1.45
C THR A 217 -1.25 -0.35 -0.54
N ASN A 218 -1.50 -0.84 0.67
CA ASN A 218 -2.18 -0.05 1.69
C ASN A 218 -1.23 0.95 2.38
N PHE A 219 -1.78 2.03 2.92
CA PHE A 219 -1.02 3.02 3.70
C PHE A 219 -0.85 2.57 5.16
N ASN A 220 -0.29 1.38 5.35
CA ASN A 220 -0.05 0.82 6.68
C ASN A 220 1.33 0.17 6.84
N TYR A 221 1.69 -0.13 8.08
CA TYR A 221 2.98 -0.73 8.41
C TYR A 221 3.08 -2.15 7.83
N ARG A 222 2.00 -2.92 7.82
CA ARG A 222 1.99 -4.25 7.22
C ARG A 222 2.36 -4.24 5.73
N SER A 223 1.68 -3.48 4.88
CA SER A 223 2.03 -3.32 3.46
C SER A 223 3.45 -2.78 3.28
N ARG A 224 3.88 -1.88 4.17
CA ARG A 224 5.22 -1.31 4.15
C ARG A 224 6.33 -2.33 4.44
N TYR A 225 6.17 -3.20 5.43
CA TYR A 225 7.26 -4.06 5.94
C TYR A 225 7.12 -5.55 5.60
N HIS A 226 5.89 -6.03 5.43
CA HIS A 226 5.56 -7.44 5.50
C HIS A 226 4.97 -7.97 4.19
N ASP A 227 3.88 -7.37 3.73
CA ASP A 227 3.17 -7.87 2.56
C ASP A 227 3.94 -7.64 1.26
N LEU A 228 3.83 -8.58 0.32
CA LEU A 228 4.35 -8.42 -1.02
C LEU A 228 3.32 -7.68 -1.87
N GLU A 229 3.72 -6.55 -2.43
CA GLU A 229 2.87 -5.59 -3.12
C GLU A 229 3.36 -5.32 -4.54
N ALA A 230 2.43 -4.95 -5.42
CA ALA A 230 2.69 -4.49 -6.77
C ALA A 230 1.84 -3.26 -7.03
N ASP A 231 2.50 -2.18 -7.42
CA ASP A 231 1.81 -0.98 -7.89
C ASP A 231 2.33 -0.60 -9.27
N LEU A 232 1.47 0.05 -10.03
CA LEU A 232 1.79 0.64 -11.31
C LEU A 232 1.95 2.14 -11.13
N ILE A 233 2.97 2.66 -11.80
CA ILE A 233 3.21 4.08 -11.92
C ILE A 233 2.57 4.54 -13.21
N LEU A 234 1.55 5.38 -13.06
CA LEU A 234 0.94 6.06 -14.18
C LEU A 234 1.70 7.38 -14.40
N SER A 235 2.11 7.52 -15.65
CA SER A 235 2.63 8.74 -16.23
C SER A 235 1.87 8.95 -17.55
N LYS A 236 2.00 10.15 -18.14
CA LYS A 236 1.20 10.67 -19.26
C LYS A 236 -0.13 11.30 -18.83
N THR A 237 -0.34 12.50 -19.34
CA THR A 237 -1.47 13.37 -19.02
C THR A 237 -2.83 12.73 -19.29
N ILE A 238 -2.98 11.84 -20.29
CA ILE A 238 -4.27 11.19 -20.55
C ILE A 238 -4.69 10.21 -19.44
N ASN A 239 -3.76 9.40 -18.93
CA ASN A 239 -4.02 8.43 -17.88
C ASN A 239 -4.28 9.13 -16.55
N ILE A 240 -3.48 10.16 -16.26
CA ILE A 240 -3.64 11.00 -15.08
C ILE A 240 -5.00 11.71 -15.12
N LYS A 241 -5.37 12.38 -16.22
CA LYS A 241 -6.68 13.04 -16.36
C LYS A 241 -7.85 12.09 -16.15
N LYS A 242 -7.78 10.87 -16.70
CA LYS A 242 -8.82 9.85 -16.48
C LYS A 242 -8.90 9.46 -15.00
N LEU A 243 -7.76 9.21 -14.37
CA LEU A 243 -7.70 8.86 -12.94
C LEU A 243 -8.21 10.00 -12.05
N THR A 244 -7.73 11.22 -12.24
CA THR A 244 -8.11 12.38 -11.41
C THR A 244 -9.60 12.70 -11.56
N LYS A 245 -10.19 12.50 -12.74
CA LYS A 245 -11.65 12.59 -12.93
C LYS A 245 -12.42 11.57 -12.07
N GLU A 246 -11.99 10.31 -12.04
CA GLU A 246 -12.59 9.27 -11.19
C GLU A 246 -12.42 9.59 -9.70
N LEU A 247 -11.24 10.09 -9.31
CA LEU A 247 -10.98 10.50 -7.92
C LEU A 247 -11.88 11.68 -7.50
N LEU A 248 -12.12 12.64 -8.40
CA LEU A 248 -13.05 13.75 -8.14
C LEU A 248 -14.50 13.27 -7.98
N ASP A 249 -14.95 12.28 -8.76
CA ASP A 249 -16.27 11.66 -8.54
C ASP A 249 -16.34 10.96 -7.18
N ILE A 250 -15.27 10.26 -6.78
CA ILE A 250 -15.18 9.68 -5.43
C ILE A 250 -15.31 10.77 -4.37
N PHE A 251 -14.54 11.86 -4.45
CA PHE A 251 -14.62 12.96 -3.47
C PHE A 251 -16.00 13.61 -3.44
N LYS A 252 -16.69 13.75 -4.59
CA LYS A 252 -18.07 14.29 -4.65
C LYS A 252 -19.09 13.39 -3.95
N ARG A 253 -18.86 12.08 -3.93
CA ARG A 253 -19.70 11.08 -3.23
C ARG A 253 -19.24 10.81 -1.80
N SER A 254 -18.31 11.60 -1.29
CA SER A 254 -17.78 11.50 0.06
C SER A 254 -18.25 12.67 0.92
N ILE A 255 -18.22 12.48 2.24
CA ILE A 255 -18.38 13.57 3.20
C ILE A 255 -17.03 14.06 3.69
N LEU A 256 -16.90 15.37 3.86
CA LEU A 256 -15.74 15.96 4.50
C LEU A 256 -15.83 15.70 6.01
N VAL A 257 -14.77 15.12 6.58
CA VAL A 257 -14.67 14.84 8.01
C VAL A 257 -14.09 16.05 8.73
N THR A 258 -14.70 16.43 9.84
CA THR A 258 -14.28 17.55 10.68
C THR A 258 -13.43 17.09 11.85
N ALA A 259 -12.59 17.98 12.40
CA ALA A 259 -11.82 17.69 13.59
C ALA A 259 -12.72 17.33 14.79
N ILE A 260 -13.88 18.00 14.91
CA ILE A 260 -14.87 17.77 15.96
C ILE A 260 -15.41 16.34 15.91
N GLU A 261 -15.75 15.83 14.72
CA GLU A 261 -16.20 14.44 14.56
C GLU A 261 -15.11 13.44 14.94
N LEU A 262 -13.84 13.75 14.67
CA LEU A 262 -12.75 12.90 15.10
C LEU A 262 -12.55 12.94 16.64
N GLU A 263 -12.80 14.10 17.26
CA GLU A 263 -12.58 14.31 18.69
C GLU A 263 -13.75 13.86 19.58
N SER A 264 -14.99 13.84 19.06
CA SER A 264 -16.20 13.50 19.81
C SER A 264 -16.30 12.02 20.24
N ARG A 265 -15.32 11.20 19.87
CA ARG A 265 -15.27 9.76 20.16
C ARG A 265 -15.17 9.44 21.65
N SER A 266 -15.72 8.27 22.01
CA SER A 266 -15.71 7.79 23.38
C SER A 266 -14.28 7.54 23.87
N ARG A 267 -14.08 7.71 25.18
CA ARG A 267 -12.78 7.44 25.83
C ARG A 267 -12.35 5.98 25.60
N PHE A 268 -13.30 5.05 25.61
CA PHE A 268 -13.04 3.64 25.30
C PHE A 268 -12.43 3.46 23.92
N GLN A 269 -13.04 4.01 22.87
CA GLN A 269 -12.51 3.93 21.49
C GLN A 269 -11.07 4.49 21.40
N LYS A 270 -10.82 5.65 22.03
CA LYS A 270 -9.49 6.29 22.04
C LYS A 270 -8.45 5.43 22.75
N ILE A 271 -8.77 4.85 23.91
CA ILE A 271 -7.86 3.99 24.68
C ILE A 271 -7.56 2.71 23.90
N THR A 272 -8.60 2.04 23.39
CA THR A 272 -8.45 0.80 22.61
C THR A 272 -7.63 1.02 21.35
N ALA A 273 -7.85 2.14 20.64
CA ALA A 273 -7.06 2.50 19.47
C ALA A 273 -5.59 2.75 19.81
N ARG A 274 -5.30 3.45 20.92
CA ARG A 274 -3.91 3.64 21.40
C ARG A 274 -3.25 2.32 21.76
N PHE A 275 -3.98 1.40 22.39
CA PHE A 275 -3.49 0.06 22.69
C PHE A 275 -3.12 -0.70 21.39
N PHE A 276 -4.02 -0.76 20.41
CA PHE A 276 -3.71 -1.43 19.13
C PHE A 276 -2.60 -0.72 18.33
N LEU A 277 -2.45 0.60 18.46
CA LEU A 277 -1.36 1.35 17.84
C LEU A 277 0.03 0.94 18.35
N LEU A 278 0.16 0.34 19.55
CA LEU A 278 1.41 -0.27 20.01
C LEU A 278 1.84 -1.44 19.11
N PHE A 279 0.86 -2.15 18.56
CA PHE A 279 1.06 -3.26 17.64
C PHE A 279 1.07 -2.84 16.17
N ARG A 280 1.15 -1.52 15.88
CA ARG A 280 1.06 -0.98 14.52
C ARG A 280 1.98 -1.67 13.51
N LYS A 281 3.16 -2.15 13.92
CA LYS A 281 4.10 -2.83 13.00
C LYS A 281 3.50 -4.10 12.36
N TRP A 282 2.46 -4.68 12.96
CA TRP A 282 1.84 -5.93 12.54
C TRP A 282 0.53 -5.73 11.76
N ILE A 283 0.01 -4.50 11.69
CA ILE A 283 -1.25 -4.09 11.04
C ILE A 283 -1.03 -3.05 9.94
#